data_AF-A0ABD6FMU0-F1
#
_entry.id   AF-A0ABD6FMU0-F1
#
_cell.length_a   1.000
_cell.length_b   1.000
_cell.length_c   1.000
_cell.angle_alpha   90.00
_cell.angle_beta   90.00
_cell.angle_gamma   90.00
#
_symmetry.space_group_name_H-M   'P 1'
#
loop_
_entity.id
_entity.type
_entity.pdbx_description
1 polymer ?
#
loop_
_entity_poly.entity_id
_entity_poly.type
_entity_poly.pdbx_seq_one_letter_code
_entity_poly.pdbx_strand_id
1 'polypeptide(L)' 'MWDLILWIIAVIVGITGVVRIFQRDYLWGAVLIVLALLIGPGGVSLLT' A
#
# COMPACT_ATOMS: atom_id res chain seq x y z
N MET A 1 -0.66 -17.87 6.52
CA MET A 1 -2.12 -17.71 6.20
C MET A 1 -2.57 -16.28 6.47
N TRP A 2 -2.04 -15.61 7.51
CA TRP A 2 -2.21 -14.18 7.76
C TRP A 2 -1.50 -13.27 6.73
N ASP A 3 -0.42 -13.76 6.13
CA ASP A 3 0.42 -13.05 5.15
C ASP A 3 -0.35 -12.70 3.87
N LEU A 4 -1.26 -13.60 3.46
CA LEU A 4 -2.15 -13.39 2.33
C LEU A 4 -3.13 -12.25 2.58
N ILE A 5 -3.60 -12.11 3.82
CA ILE A 5 -4.52 -11.04 4.23
C ILE A 5 -3.80 -9.69 4.19
N LEU A 6 -2.58 -9.60 4.75
CA LEU A 6 -1.76 -8.40 4.69
C LEU A 6 -1.41 -8.00 3.25
N TRP A 7 -1.10 -8.98 2.41
CA TRP A 7 -0.82 -8.75 1.00
C TRP A 7 -2.03 -8.20 0.24
N ILE A 8 -3.23 -8.76 0.48
CA ILE A 8 -4.48 -8.26 -0.10
C ILE A 8 -4.74 -6.81 0.36
N ILE A 9 -4.55 -6.53 1.64
CA ILE A 9 -4.72 -5.16 2.18
C ILE A 9 -3.71 -4.21 1.51
N ALA A 10 -2.45 -4.61 1.37
CA ALA A 10 -1.41 -3.80 0.73
C ALA A 10 -1.77 -3.45 -0.72
N VAL A 11 -2.32 -4.41 -1.48
CA VAL A 11 -2.77 -4.18 -2.86
C VAL A 11 -3.91 -3.16 -2.91
N ILE A 12 -4.89 -3.26 -2.02
CA ILE A 12 -6.02 -2.32 -1.95
C ILE A 12 -5.52 -0.91 -1.61
N VAL A 13 -4.62 -0.78 -0.63
CA VAL A 13 -4.01 0.51 -0.24
C VAL A 13 -3.19 1.10 -1.39
N GLY A 14 -2.45 0.26 -2.13
CA GLY A 14 -1.68 0.70 -3.30
C GLY A 14 -2.57 1.22 -4.43
N ILE A 15 -3.64 0.48 -4.78
CA ILE A 15 -4.60 0.89 -5.82
C ILE A 15 -5.28 2.21 -5.42
N THR A 16 -5.72 2.34 -4.17
CA THR A 16 -6.35 3.59 -3.69
C THR A 16 -5.37 4.77 -3.69
N GLY A 17 -4.09 4.54 -3.42
CA GLY A 17 -3.03 5.55 -3.56
C GLY A 17 -2.86 6.02 -5.00
N VAL A 18 -2.76 5.10 -5.96
CA VAL A 18 -2.69 5.42 -7.39
C VAL A 18 -3.93 6.22 -7.84
N VAL A 19 -5.12 5.78 -7.45
CA VAL A 19 -6.39 6.45 -7.81
C VAL A 19 -6.48 7.88 -7.24
N ARG A 20 -5.93 8.15 -6.06
CA ARG A 20 -5.85 9.51 -5.50
C ARG A 20 -4.90 10.43 -6.27
N ILE A 21 -3.78 9.91 -6.78
CA ILE A 21 -2.88 10.66 -7.67
C ILE A 21 -3.62 11.09 -8.95
N PHE A 22 -4.41 10.20 -9.54
CA PHE A 22 -5.24 10.53 -10.71
C PHE A 22 -6.30 11.60 -10.42
N GLN A 23 -6.79 11.66 -9.18
CA GLN A 23 -7.72 12.69 -8.70
C GLN A 23 -7.04 14.03 -8.36
N ARG A 24 -5.74 14.20 -8.68
CA ARG A 24 -4.91 15.35 -8.30
C ARG A 24 -4.70 15.51 -6.79
N ASP A 25 -5.05 14.51 -6.00
CA ASP A 25 -4.76 14.45 -4.57
C ASP A 25 -3.38 13.80 -4.37
N TYR A 26 -2.35 14.54 -4.82
CA TYR A 26 -0.97 14.05 -4.85
C TYR A 26 -0.42 13.75 -3.45
N LEU A 27 -0.85 14.51 -2.43
CA LEU A 27 -0.36 14.36 -1.06
C LEU A 27 -0.83 13.03 -0.47
N TRP A 28 -2.13 12.77 -0.51
CA TRP A 28 -2.69 11.51 -0.01
C TRP A 28 -2.33 10.32 -0.88
N GLY A 29 -2.22 10.52 -2.19
CA GLY A 29 -1.73 9.51 -3.11
C GLY A 29 -0.34 9.02 -2.74
N ALA A 30 0.61 9.95 -2.54
CA ALA A 30 1.98 9.61 -2.12
C ALA A 30 2.03 8.90 -0.77
N VAL A 31 1.28 9.39 0.24
CA VAL A 31 1.22 8.76 1.58
C VAL A 31 0.73 7.32 1.49
N LEU A 32 -0.34 7.06 0.74
CA LEU A 32 -0.88 5.71 0.58
C LEU A 32 0.07 4.78 -0.19
N ILE A 33 0.79 5.27 -1.20
CA ILE A 33 1.79 4.49 -1.92
C ILE A 33 2.92 4.04 -0.98
N VAL A 34 3.40 4.95 -0.11
CA VAL A 34 4.43 4.63 0.89
C VAL A 34 3.92 3.62 1.90
N LEU A 35 2.68 3.79 2.40
CA LEU A 35 2.06 2.83 3.30
C LEU A 35 1.85 1.46 2.65
N ALA A 36 1.46 1.40 1.37
CA ALA A 36 1.30 0.16 0.62
C ALA A 36 2.62 -0.60 0.49
N LEU A 37 3.73 0.11 0.21
CA LEU A 37 5.07 -0.47 0.17
C LEU A 37 5.53 -0.99 1.53
N LEU A 38 5.19 -0.28 2.61
CA LEU A 38 5.51 -0.64 3.99
C LEU A 38 4.64 -1.79 4.54
N ILE A 39 3.46 -2.04 3.98
CA ILE A 39 2.56 -3.12 4.41
C ILE A 39 2.68 -4.35 3.50
N GLY A 40 3.06 -4.15 2.22
CA GLY A 40 3.23 -5.20 1.23
C GLY A 40 4.49 -6.03 1.42
N PRO A 41 4.91 -6.82 0.40
CA PRO A 41 6.00 -7.79 0.52
C PRO A 41 7.29 -7.19 1.09
N GLY A 42 7.63 -5.93 0.77
CA GLY A 42 8.80 -5.25 1.31
C GLY A 42 8.76 -4.97 2.82
N GLY A 43 7.57 -4.84 3.42
CA GLY A 43 7.41 -4.60 4.85
C GLY A 43 7.21 -5.85 5.70
N VAL A 44 6.48 -6.84 5.18
CA VAL A 44 6.40 -8.17 5.82
C VAL A 44 7.76 -8.86 5.81
N SER A 45 8.62 -8.61 4.79
CA SER A 45 9.99 -9.13 4.75
C SER A 45 10.96 -8.45 5.74
N LEU A 46 10.63 -7.30 6.32
CA LEU A 46 11.45 -6.67 7.36
C LEU A 46 11.16 -7.21 8.77
N LEU A 47 10.08 -7.99 8.92
CA LEU A 47 9.56 -8.49 10.19
C LEU A 47 9.63 -10.02 10.33
N THR A 48 10.23 -10.72 9.35
CA THR A 48 10.51 -12.16 9.40
C THR A 48 11.98 -12.42 9.69
#